data_AF-A0A7Y2TEY7-F1
#
_entry.id   AF-A0A7Y2TEY7-F1
#
_cell.length_a   1.000
_cell.length_b   1.000
_cell.length_c   1.000
_cell.angle_alpha   90.00
_cell.angle_beta   90.00
_cell.angle_gamma   90.00
#
_symmetry.space_group_name_H-M   'P 1'
#
loop_
_entity.id
_entity.type
_entity.pdbx_description
1 polymer ?
#
loop_
_entity_poly.entity_id
_entity_poly.type
_entity_poly.pdbx_seq_one_letter_code
_entity_poly.pdbx_strand_id
1 'polypeptide(L)' 'MIKGFSKLTKEAKIEWLVQNHFNNSEEALKTIKTYWHSDQKLQKLHDEFIENTITNFYMPFGIAPNFLINGK' A
#
# COMPACT_ATOMS: atom_id res chain seq x y z
N MET A 1 4.16 19.87 -9.40
CA MET A 1 5.18 18.80 -9.25
C MET A 1 5.96 19.08 -7.99
N ILE A 2 6.01 18.16 -7.03
CA ILE A 2 6.87 18.31 -5.86
C ILE A 2 8.27 17.83 -6.18
N LYS A 3 9.24 18.70 -5.93
CA LYS A 3 10.65 18.37 -6.01
C LYS A 3 11.02 17.52 -4.79
N GLY A 4 11.67 16.38 -5.02
CA GLY A 4 12.21 15.55 -3.94
C GLY A 4 11.23 14.61 -3.25
N PHE A 5 9.98 14.46 -3.74
CA PHE A 5 9.01 13.53 -3.15
C PHE A 5 9.58 12.10 -3.03
N SER A 6 10.27 11.61 -4.06
CA SER A 6 10.87 10.28 -4.06
C SER A 6 11.93 10.07 -2.97
N LYS A 7 12.59 11.15 -2.52
CA LYS A 7 13.63 11.13 -1.49
C LYS A 7 13.07 11.09 -0.06
N LEU A 8 11.78 11.35 0.11
CA LEU A 8 11.13 11.28 1.42
C LEU A 8 11.06 9.82 1.90
N THR A 9 11.15 9.63 3.22
CA THR A 9 10.80 8.35 3.84
C THR A 9 9.33 8.01 3.58
N LYS A 10 8.95 6.75 3.73
CA LYS A 10 7.56 6.31 3.54
C LYS A 10 6.59 7.09 4.43
N GLU A 11 6.95 7.28 5.69
CA GLU A 11 6.20 8.05 6.67
C GLU A 11 6.06 9.51 6.25
N ALA A 12 7.16 10.15 5.82
CA ALA A 12 7.12 11.55 5.37
C ALA A 12 6.28 11.74 4.09
N LYS A 13 6.25 10.74 3.19
CA LYS A 13 5.35 10.74 2.03
C LYS A 13 3.88 10.73 2.47
N ILE A 14 3.54 9.94 3.50
CA ILE A 14 2.18 9.85 4.03
C ILE A 14 1.78 11.13 4.75
N GLU A 15 2.64 11.67 5.62
CA GLU A 15 2.40 12.94 6.31
C GLU A 15 2.18 14.07 5.31
N TRP A 16 3.05 14.16 4.30
CA TRP A 16 2.89 15.13 3.23
C TRP A 16 1.54 14.97 2.51
N LEU A 17 1.15 13.74 2.15
CA LEU A 17 -0.13 13.45 1.50
C LEU A 17 -1.32 13.89 2.38
N VAL A 18 -1.30 13.53 3.67
CA VAL A 18 -2.38 13.84 4.63
C VAL A 18 -2.51 15.34 4.86
N GLN A 19 -1.39 16.05 5.01
CA GLN A 19 -1.38 17.50 5.18
C GLN A 19 -1.91 18.24 3.95
N ASN A 20 -1.53 17.80 2.74
CA ASN A 20 -1.82 18.54 1.50
C ASN A 20 -3.17 18.19 0.88
N HIS A 21 -3.71 17.00 1.14
CA HIS A 21 -4.91 16.49 0.47
C HIS A 21 -6.03 16.03 1.41
N PHE A 22 -5.77 15.93 2.71
CA PHE A 22 -6.74 15.43 3.68
C PHE A 22 -6.92 16.34 4.90
N ASN A 23 -6.60 17.62 4.78
CA ASN A 23 -6.71 18.62 5.87
C ASN A 23 -6.06 18.16 7.18
N ASN A 24 -4.94 17.44 7.07
CA ASN A 24 -4.23 16.85 8.19
C ASN A 24 -5.08 15.87 9.04
N SER A 25 -6.03 15.16 8.42
CA SER A 25 -6.94 14.22 9.08
C SER A 25 -6.20 13.02 9.69
N GLU A 26 -6.37 12.83 11.00
CA GLU A 26 -5.88 11.65 11.72
C GLU A 26 -6.54 10.36 11.21
N GLU A 27 -7.81 10.44 10.79
CA GLU A 27 -8.54 9.29 10.24
C GLU A 27 -7.94 8.84 8.91
N ALA A 28 -7.55 9.79 8.04
CA ALA A 28 -6.86 9.49 6.79
C ALA A 28 -5.52 8.79 7.06
N LEU A 29 -4.72 9.33 7.99
CA LEU A 29 -3.45 8.72 8.40
C LEU A 29 -3.65 7.29 8.92
N LYS A 30 -4.63 7.09 9.80
CA LYS A 30 -4.98 5.78 10.36
C LYS A 30 -5.43 4.80 9.27
N THR A 31 -6.26 5.25 8.34
CA THR A 31 -6.77 4.44 7.22
C THR A 31 -5.62 3.96 6.34
N ILE A 32 -4.71 4.85 5.96
CA ILE A 32 -3.53 4.51 5.17
C ILE A 32 -2.69 3.43 5.88
N LYS A 33 -2.47 3.58 7.19
CA LYS A 33 -1.68 2.60 7.98
C LYS A 33 -2.41 1.30 8.26
N THR A 34 -3.73 1.24 8.12
CA THR A 34 -4.53 0.04 8.41
C THR A 34 -4.14 -1.15 7.53
N TYR A 35 -3.67 -0.89 6.30
CA TYR A 35 -3.25 -1.92 5.37
C TYR A 35 -1.77 -2.30 5.47
N TRP A 36 -1.03 -1.73 6.42
CA TRP A 36 0.33 -2.18 6.67
C TRP A 36 0.30 -3.57 7.29
N HIS A 37 1.10 -4.46 6.73
CA HIS A 37 1.22 -5.81 7.21
C HIS A 37 1.95 -5.84 8.55
N SER A 38 1.45 -6.63 9.51
CA SER A 38 2.02 -6.71 10.87
C SER A 38 3.38 -7.43 10.90
N ASP A 39 3.59 -8.42 10.02
CA ASP A 39 4.91 -9.01 9.77
C ASP A 39 5.79 -8.00 9.01
N GLN A 40 6.83 -7.50 9.69
CA GLN A 40 7.77 -6.52 9.15
C GLN A 40 8.63 -7.06 8.00
N LYS A 41 8.99 -8.35 8.01
CA LYS A 41 9.78 -8.94 6.91
C LYS A 41 8.93 -9.00 5.65
N LEU A 42 7.66 -9.36 5.79
CA LEU A 42 6.72 -9.38 4.66
C LEU A 42 6.37 -7.96 4.19
N GLN A 43 6.16 -7.00 5.10
CA GLN A 43 5.95 -5.60 4.72
C GLN A 43 7.15 -5.05 3.95
N LYS A 44 8.38 -5.38 4.35
CA LYS A 44 9.59 -4.99 3.63
C LYS A 44 9.61 -5.53 2.21
N LEU A 45 9.22 -6.79 2.00
CA LEU A 45 9.13 -7.37 0.67
C LEU A 45 8.11 -6.61 -0.21
N HIS A 46 6.96 -6.24 0.34
CA HIS A 46 5.98 -5.41 -0.37
C HIS A 46 6.53 -4.02 -0.71
N ASP A 47 7.26 -3.40 0.22
CA ASP A 47 7.86 -2.09 0.02
C ASP A 47 8.98 -2.10 -1.04
N GLU A 48 9.68 -3.21 -1.20
CA GLU A 48 10.74 -3.40 -2.20
C GLU A 48 10.21 -3.88 -3.56
N PHE A 49 8.92 -4.24 -3.66
CA PHE A 49 8.33 -4.76 -4.91
C PHE A 49 8.18 -3.67 -5.98
N ILE A 50 7.84 -2.43 -5.58
CA ILE A 50 7.77 -1.26 -6.46
C ILE A 50 8.25 -0.01 -5.71
N GLU A 51 8.65 1.02 -6.45
CA GLU A 51 9.05 2.30 -5.85
C GLU A 51 7.86 3.12 -5.34
N ASN A 52 8.11 4.02 -4.38
CA ASN A 52 7.14 5.00 -3.86
C ASN A 52 5.84 4.42 -3.26
N THR A 53 5.90 3.22 -2.67
CA THR A 53 4.78 2.66 -1.90
C THR A 53 4.52 3.46 -0.63
N ILE A 54 3.24 3.61 -0.27
CA ILE A 54 2.81 4.23 1.00
C ILE A 54 1.91 3.29 1.83
N THR A 55 1.25 2.34 1.18
CA THR A 55 0.43 1.31 1.83
C THR A 55 0.18 0.15 0.88
N ASN A 56 -0.30 -0.98 1.41
CA ASN A 56 -0.68 -2.13 0.60
C ASN A 56 -2.15 -2.01 0.15
N PHE A 57 -2.52 -2.78 -0.87
CA PHE A 57 -3.91 -2.94 -1.29
C PHE A 57 -4.24 -4.43 -1.32
N TYR A 58 -5.13 -4.88 -0.42
CA TYR A 58 -5.59 -6.26 -0.41
C TYR A 58 -6.82 -6.39 -1.30
N MET A 59 -6.73 -7.27 -2.30
CA MET A 59 -7.82 -7.60 -3.19
C MET A 59 -8.31 -9.02 -2.86
N PRO A 60 -9.63 -9.25 -2.71
CA PRO A 60 -10.16 -10.60 -2.62
C PRO A 60 -9.72 -11.41 -3.84
N PHE A 61 -9.01 -12.50 -3.61
CA PHE A 61 -8.53 -13.38 -4.67
C PHE A 61 -9.22 -14.73 -4.53
N GLY A 62 -10.20 -14.97 -5.40
CA GLY A 62 -11.03 -16.18 -5.40
C GLY A 62 -10.46 -17.27 -6.31
N ILE A 63 -10.86 -18.51 -6.04
CA ILE A 63 -10.62 -19.65 -6.94
C ILE A 63 -11.91 -20.05 -7.62
N ALA A 64 -11.86 -20.34 -8.92
CA ALA A 64 -12.96 -20.96 -9.64
C ALA A 64 -12.69 -22.48 -9.71
N PRO A 65 -13.45 -23.32 -8.99
CA PRO A 65 -13.26 -24.76 -9.03
C PRO A 65 -13.82 -25.38 -10.31
N ASN A 66 -13.50 -26.65 -10.56
CA ASN A 66 -14.08 -27.48 -11.63
C ASN A 66 -13.83 -26.95 -13.05
N PHE A 67 -12.69 -26.29 -13.27
CA PHE A 67 -12.25 -25.97 -14.62
C PHE A 67 -11.89 -27.25 -15.37
N LEU A 68 -12.47 -27.45 -16.55
CA LEU A 68 -12.15 -28.57 -17.43
C LEU A 68 -11.20 -28.08 -18.52
N ILE A 69 -9.97 -28.60 -18.55
CA ILE A 69 -8.96 -28.30 -19.56
C ILE A 69 -8.62 -29.61 -20.28
N ASN A 70 -8.94 -29.69 -21.59
CA ASN A 70 -8.77 -30.91 -22.39
C ASN A 70 -9.47 -32.16 -21.81
N GLY A 71 -10.65 -31.96 -21.19
CA GLY A 71 -11.41 -33.05 -20.57
C GLY A 71 -10.91 -33.50 -19.20
N LYS A 72 -10.03 -32.72 -18.55
CA LYS A 72 -9.47 -32.99 -17.23
C LYS A 72 -9.56 -31.79 -16.30
#